data_AF-D2RPD7-F1
#
_entry.id   AF-D2RPD7-F1
#
_cell.length_a   1.000
_cell.length_b   1.000
_cell.length_c   1.000
_cell.angle_alpha   90.00
_cell.angle_beta   90.00
_cell.angle_gamma   90.00
#
_symmetry.space_group_name_H-M   'P 1'
#
loop_
_entity.id
_entity.type
_entity.pdbx_description
1 polymer ?
#
loop_
_entity_poly.entity_id
_entity_poly.type
_entity_poly.pdbx_seq_one_letter_code
_entity_poly.pdbx_strand_id
1 'polypeptide(L)' 'MEEETETESTVSLAFTDEEIELILMCLSLARNSPQMSGSPAVDDLIARFAAHANESATPSIGDFSAESRDE' A
#
# COMPACT_ATOMS: atom_id res chain seq x y z
N MET A 1 14.35 1.82 -39.60
CA MET A 1 13.29 2.19 -38.65
C MET A 1 13.65 1.49 -37.37
N GLU A 2 14.29 2.22 -36.46
CA GLU A 2 14.63 1.73 -35.13
C GLU A 2 13.43 2.08 -34.25
N GLU A 3 12.78 1.06 -33.73
CA GLU A 3 11.62 1.17 -32.85
C GLU A 3 12.15 1.47 -31.45
N GLU A 4 12.12 2.75 -31.06
CA GLU A 4 12.49 3.20 -29.73
C GLU A 4 11.44 2.66 -28.74
N THR A 5 11.73 1.52 -28.11
CA THR A 5 10.89 0.99 -27.02
C THR A 5 11.03 1.91 -25.81
N GLU A 6 10.05 2.78 -25.59
CA GLU A 6 9.90 3.53 -24.34
C GLU A 6 9.70 2.55 -23.18
N THR A 7 10.79 2.22 -22.48
CA THR A 7 10.70 1.43 -21.25
C THR A 7 10.07 2.32 -20.18
N GLU A 8 8.81 2.06 -19.83
CA GLU A 8 8.17 2.61 -18.65
C GLU A 8 9.08 2.32 -17.43
N SER A 9 9.76 3.36 -16.94
CA SER A 9 10.67 3.25 -15.81
C SER A 9 9.85 3.30 -14.53
N THR A 10 9.45 2.13 -14.03
CA THR A 10 8.74 2.03 -12.76
C THR A 10 9.75 2.10 -11.60
N VAL A 11 9.65 3.13 -10.76
CA VAL A 11 10.42 3.21 -9.51
C VAL A 11 9.66 2.46 -8.41
N SER A 12 10.28 1.42 -7.85
CA SER A 12 9.76 0.73 -6.66
C SER A 12 10.18 1.48 -5.40
N LEU A 13 9.21 2.01 -4.68
CA LEU A 13 9.41 2.65 -3.38
C LEU A 13 8.90 1.69 -2.30
N ALA A 14 9.71 1.43 -1.29
CA ALA A 14 9.29 0.70 -0.09
C ALA A 14 8.87 1.74 0.96
N PHE A 15 7.64 1.62 1.45
CA PHE A 15 7.13 2.45 2.55
C PHE A 15 6.99 1.59 3.81
N THR A 16 7.30 2.18 4.95
CA THR A 16 6.97 1.61 6.26
C THR A 16 5.46 1.70 6.51
N ASP A 17 4.94 0.91 7.45
CA ASP A 17 3.51 0.96 7.79
C ASP A 17 3.10 2.35 8.30
N GLU A 18 3.95 3.02 9.09
CA GLU A 18 3.71 4.39 9.58
C GLU A 18 3.64 5.40 8.42
N GLU A 19 4.49 5.25 7.39
CA GLU A 19 4.43 6.09 6.20
C GLU A 19 3.15 5.82 5.39
N ILE A 20 2.73 4.57 5.27
CA ILE A 20 1.48 4.18 4.59
C ILE A 20 0.27 4.79 5.31
N GLU A 21 0.22 4.72 6.64
CA GLU A 21 -0.84 5.33 7.45
C GLU A 21 -0.86 6.85 7.27
N LEU A 22 0.31 7.51 7.29
CA LEU A 22 0.41 8.95 7.07
C LEU A 22 -0.08 9.35 5.67
N ILE A 23 0.28 8.57 4.65
CA ILE A 23 -0.16 8.79 3.27
C ILE A 23 -1.68 8.63 3.17
N LEU A 24 -2.25 7.57 3.75
CA LEU A 24 -3.70 7.34 3.76
C LEU A 24 -4.46 8.46 4.48
N MET A 25 -3.90 8.98 5.59
CA MET A 25 -4.46 10.15 6.27
C MET A 25 -4.47 11.38 5.36
N CYS A 26 -3.34 11.67 4.69
CA CYS A 26 -3.24 12.81 3.78
C CYS A 26 -4.21 12.70 2.59
N LEU A 27 -4.31 11.51 1.99
CA LEU A 27 -5.23 11.26 0.89
C LEU A 27 -6.70 11.38 1.33
N SER A 28 -7.02 10.93 2.54
CA SER A 28 -8.36 11.09 3.12
C SER A 28 -8.72 12.56 3.32
N LEU A 29 -7.77 13.38 3.80
CA LEU A 29 -7.97 14.83 3.89
C LEU A 29 -8.14 15.47 2.51
N ALA A 30 -7.34 15.07 1.52
CA ALA A 30 -7.46 15.54 0.15
C ALA A 30 -8.83 15.17 -0.44
N ARG A 31 -9.31 13.94 -0.26
CA ARG A 31 -10.63 13.48 -0.72
C ARG A 31 -11.78 14.32 -0.17
N ASN A 32 -11.64 14.79 1.07
CA ASN A 32 -12.63 15.66 1.71
C ASN A 32 -12.44 17.16 1.39
N SER A 33 -11.38 17.53 0.66
CA SER A 33 -11.18 18.90 0.20
C SER A 33 -12.09 19.22 -0.99
N PRO A 34 -12.75 20.40 -1.03
CA PRO A 34 -13.60 20.80 -2.15
C PRO A 34 -12.91 20.78 -3.52
N GLN A 35 -11.58 20.94 -3.54
CA GLN A 35 -10.78 21.00 -4.77
C GLN A 35 -10.48 19.62 -5.37
N MET A 36 -10.53 18.58 -4.55
CA MET A 36 -10.12 17.21 -4.88
C MET A 36 -11.26 16.20 -4.66
N SER A 37 -12.41 16.66 -4.18
CA SER A 37 -13.59 15.84 -3.96
C SER A 37 -14.08 15.24 -5.29
N GLY A 38 -14.25 13.91 -5.30
CA GLY A 38 -14.60 13.15 -6.51
C GLY A 38 -13.46 12.95 -7.49
N SER A 39 -12.20 13.24 -7.11
CA SER A 39 -11.03 12.97 -7.95
C SER A 39 -10.76 11.46 -8.01
N PRO A 40 -10.87 10.82 -9.19
CA PRO A 40 -10.62 9.39 -9.33
C PRO A 40 -9.15 9.02 -9.04
N ALA A 41 -8.23 9.96 -9.23
CA ALA A 41 -6.81 9.74 -8.90
C ALA A 41 -6.59 9.61 -7.39
N VAL A 42 -7.32 10.36 -6.58
CA VAL A 42 -7.21 10.27 -5.11
C VAL A 42 -7.84 8.95 -4.63
N ASP A 43 -9.00 8.58 -5.17
CA ASP A 43 -9.65 7.32 -4.83
C ASP A 43 -8.79 6.10 -5.25
N ASP A 44 -8.14 6.14 -6.42
CA ASP A 44 -7.20 5.09 -6.86
C ASP A 44 -6.00 4.96 -5.92
N LEU A 45 -5.36 6.07 -5.55
CA LEU A 45 -4.24 6.07 -4.63
C LEU A 45 -4.64 5.51 -3.25
N ILE A 46 -5.80 5.90 -2.73
CA ILE A 46 -6.32 5.34 -1.47
C ILE A 46 -6.49 3.82 -1.58
N ALA A 47 -7.08 3.33 -2.67
CA ALA A 47 -7.28 1.90 -2.86
C ALA A 47 -5.94 1.13 -2.91
N ARG A 48 -4.93 1.67 -3.60
CA ARG A 48 -3.60 1.05 -3.72
C ARG A 48 -2.86 1.01 -2.38
N PHE A 49 -2.86 2.10 -1.63
CA PHE A 49 -2.21 2.13 -0.31
C PHE A 49 -2.98 1.32 0.75
N ALA A 50 -4.32 1.31 0.70
CA ALA A 50 -5.13 0.51 1.62
C ALA A 50 -4.99 -1.00 1.37
N ALA A 51 -4.87 -1.42 0.12
CA ALA A 51 -4.57 -2.81 -0.22
C ALA A 51 -3.21 -3.24 0.38
N HIS A 52 -2.18 -2.41 0.22
CA HIS A 52 -0.86 -2.68 0.78
C HIS A 52 -0.85 -2.71 2.33
N ALA A 53 -1.62 -1.84 2.98
CA ALA A 53 -1.78 -1.85 4.44
C ALA A 53 -2.42 -3.16 4.94
N ASN A 54 -3.41 -3.69 4.21
CA ASN A 54 -4.05 -4.98 4.55
C ASN A 54 -3.11 -6.18 4.34
N GLU A 55 -2.17 -6.10 3.41
CA GLU A 55 -1.15 -7.14 3.21
C GLU A 55 -0.10 -7.13 4.34
N SER A 56 0.38 -5.96 4.76
CA SER A 56 1.24 -5.82 5.95
C SER A 56 0.54 -6.24 7.25
N ALA A 57 -0.78 -6.04 7.34
CA ALA A 57 -1.59 -6.39 8.51
C ALA A 57 -1.95 -7.88 8.58
N THR A 58 -1.45 -8.73 7.68
CA THR A 58 -1.40 -10.16 8.01
C THR A 58 -0.32 -10.36 9.07
N PRO A 59 -0.67 -10.62 10.35
CA PRO A 59 0.29 -11.32 11.18
C PRO A 59 0.61 -12.62 10.43
N SER A 60 1.89 -12.89 10.20
CA SER A 60 2.33 -14.28 10.11
C SER A 60 1.80 -14.98 11.36
N ILE A 61 0.66 -15.65 11.22
CA ILE A 61 0.09 -16.47 12.28
C ILE A 61 1.11 -17.58 12.52
N GLY A 62 1.82 -17.48 13.65
CA GLY A 62 2.42 -18.62 14.33
C GLY A 62 3.85 -18.96 13.95
N ASP A 63 4.78 -18.17 14.50
CA ASP A 63 6.01 -18.72 15.07
C ASP A 63 5.67 -19.84 16.09
N PHE A 64 6.45 -20.93 16.06
CA PHE A 64 6.66 -21.94 17.10
C PHE A 64 5.55 -22.25 18.12
N SER A 65 4.92 -23.42 17.96
CA SER A 65 4.50 -24.26 19.09
C SER A 65 4.60 -25.74 18.68
N ALA A 66 5.84 -26.18 18.45
CA ALA A 66 6.21 -27.59 18.57
C ALA A 66 6.95 -27.81 19.90
N GLU A 67 6.37 -27.34 21.00
CA GLU A 67 6.66 -27.88 22.32
C GLU A 67 5.38 -28.57 22.80
N SER A 68 5.28 -29.86 22.52
CA SER A 68 4.43 -30.78 23.26
C SER A 68 5.25 -32.04 23.44
N ARG A 69 5.93 -32.06 24.58
CA ARG A 69 6.53 -33.21 25.21
C ARG A 69 5.39 -34.09 25.74
N ASP A 70 5.20 -35.24 25.12
CA ASP A 70 4.58 -36.48 25.62
C ASP A 70 4.75 -37.45 24.42
N GLU A 71 5.63 -38.47 24.44
CA GLU A 71 5.71 -39.64 25.31
C GLU A 71 7.12 -40.28 25.22
#